data_AF-A0A3L6ST68-F1
#
_entry.id   AF-A0A3L6ST68-F1
#
_cell.length_a   1.000
_cell.length_b   1.000
_cell.length_c   1.000
_cell.angle_alpha   90.00
_cell.angle_beta   90.00
_cell.angle_gamma   90.00
#
_symmetry.space_group_name_H-M   'P 1'
#
loop_
_entity.id
_entity.type
_entity.pdbx_description
1 polymer ?
#
loop_
_entity_poly.entity_id
_entity_poly.type
_entity_poly.pdbx_seq_one_letter_code
_entity_poly.pdbx_strand_id
1 'polypeptide(L)'
;MESFNNIKQWLSEIDRYASDSVCKLLVGNKCDLVDSKVVDTETAKAFADSLGIPFIETSAKESINVEEAFLTMSSEIKKRYCPVGRSFYSPNLGRRQQLGEGLETWRGFYQSIRPTQMGLSLNIDMSSTAFIEPLPVIDFVIQLLNRDISVRPLSDSDRVKTVHHNAYFEDPYAQEFGIKIDERLASVEARVLPPPRLKYHDSGREKDVLPRVGQWNMMNKSATY
;
A
#
# COMPACT_ATOMS: atom_id res chain seq x y z
N MET A 1 -27.49 22.00 17.24
CA MET A 1 -26.70 22.86 16.35
C MET A 1 -25.35 23.20 16.98
N GLU A 2 -25.32 23.55 18.27
CA GLU A 2 -24.10 23.89 19.01
C GLU A 2 -22.99 22.83 18.92
N SER A 3 -23.30 21.54 19.12
CA SER A 3 -22.31 20.46 19.00
C SER A 3 -21.72 20.31 17.60
N PHE A 4 -22.51 20.55 16.55
CA PHE A 4 -22.04 20.46 15.17
C PHE A 4 -21.10 21.62 14.82
N ASN A 5 -21.38 22.82 15.35
CA ASN A 5 -20.52 23.99 15.14
C ASN A 5 -19.14 23.81 15.78
N ASN A 6 -19.04 23.05 16.88
CA ASN A 6 -17.78 22.77 17.57
C ASN A 6 -16.85 21.81 16.80
N ILE A 7 -17.35 21.09 15.79
CA ILE A 7 -16.54 20.11 15.04
C ILE A 7 -15.32 20.76 14.39
N LYS A 8 -15.44 22.00 13.88
CA LYS A 8 -14.31 22.73 13.30
C LYS A 8 -13.20 22.98 14.31
N GLN A 9 -13.56 23.28 15.55
CA GLN A 9 -12.60 23.47 16.63
C GLN A 9 -11.93 22.13 16.99
N TRP A 10 -12.71 21.05 17.16
CA TRP A 10 -12.16 19.74 17.47
C TRP A 10 -11.22 19.22 16.37
N LEU A 11 -11.54 19.46 15.09
CA LEU A 11 -10.66 19.15 13.98
C LEU A 11 -9.36 19.96 14.06
N SER A 12 -9.43 21.26 14.36
CA SER A 12 -8.24 22.08 14.56
C SER A 12 -7.38 21.62 15.74
N GLU A 13 -7.98 21.09 16.81
CA GLU A 13 -7.24 20.51 17.93
C GLU A 13 -6.56 19.20 17.51
N ILE A 14 -7.24 18.34 16.75
CA ILE A 14 -6.64 17.13 16.19
C ILE A 14 -5.46 17.48 15.28
N ASP A 15 -5.62 18.42 14.36
CA ASP A 15 -4.56 18.83 13.44
C ASP A 15 -3.37 19.48 14.17
N ARG A 16 -3.60 20.06 15.35
CA ARG A 16 -2.55 20.65 16.17
C ARG A 16 -1.74 19.63 16.98
N TYR A 17 -2.38 18.56 17.46
CA TYR A 17 -1.78 17.64 18.43
C TYR A 17 -1.57 16.22 17.91
N ALA A 18 -2.24 15.82 16.83
CA ALA A 18 -2.11 14.51 16.22
C ALA A 18 -1.26 14.57 14.94
N SER A 19 -0.82 13.39 14.47
CA SER A 19 -0.16 13.29 13.17
C SER A 19 -1.16 13.40 12.03
N ASP A 20 -0.70 13.87 10.87
CA ASP A 20 -1.50 13.91 9.62
C ASP A 20 -2.07 12.53 9.23
N SER A 21 -1.43 11.46 9.70
CA SER A 21 -1.83 10.08 9.49
C SER A 21 -2.94 9.57 10.42
N VAL A 22 -3.50 10.40 11.30
CA VAL A 22 -4.60 9.99 12.18
C VAL A 22 -5.86 9.65 11.36
N CYS A 23 -6.55 8.58 11.74
CA CYS A 23 -7.83 8.20 11.12
C CYS A 23 -8.95 9.02 11.73
N LYS A 24 -9.81 9.61 10.89
CA LYS A 24 -10.93 10.46 11.29
C LYS A 24 -12.22 9.88 10.71
N LEU A 25 -13.30 9.88 11.49
CA LEU A 25 -14.66 9.46 11.08
C LEU A 25 -15.64 10.41 11.75
N LEU A 26 -16.53 11.03 10.97
CA LEU A 26 -17.59 11.85 11.53
C LEU A 26 -18.80 10.97 11.87
N VAL A 27 -19.27 11.05 13.11
CA VAL A 27 -20.42 10.26 13.58
C VAL A 27 -21.56 11.17 14.03
N GLY A 28 -22.69 11.12 13.31
CA GLY A 28 -23.93 11.79 13.69
C GLY A 28 -24.76 10.90 14.61
N ASN A 29 -24.54 10.99 15.93
CA ASN A 29 -25.27 10.16 16.90
C ASN A 29 -26.70 10.68 17.18
N LYS A 30 -27.56 9.82 17.73
CA LYS A 30 -28.98 10.06 18.06
C LYS A 30 -29.86 10.28 16.83
N CYS A 31 -29.60 9.55 15.75
CA CYS A 31 -30.41 9.66 14.52
C CYS A 31 -31.88 9.19 14.70
N ASP A 32 -32.19 8.53 15.82
CA ASP A 32 -33.55 8.16 16.23
C ASP A 32 -34.44 9.35 16.60
N LEU A 33 -33.86 10.50 16.98
CA LEU A 33 -34.61 11.69 17.38
C LEU A 33 -34.93 12.62 16.19
N VAL A 34 -35.73 12.12 15.25
CA VAL A 34 -36.05 12.83 13.99
C VAL A 34 -36.68 14.20 14.23
N ASP A 35 -37.63 14.31 15.17
CA ASP A 35 -38.33 15.57 15.47
C ASP A 35 -37.45 16.63 16.13
N SER A 36 -36.35 16.21 16.75
CA SER A 36 -35.36 17.10 17.38
C SER A 36 -34.10 17.26 16.52
N LYS A 37 -34.14 16.79 15.26
CA LYS A 37 -33.01 16.88 14.35
C LYS A 37 -32.83 18.34 13.93
N VAL A 38 -31.64 18.86 14.22
CA VAL A 38 -31.25 20.25 13.98
C VAL A 38 -30.12 20.37 12.94
N VAL A 39 -29.68 19.24 12.39
CA VAL A 39 -28.68 19.15 11.33
C VAL A 39 -29.12 18.05 10.38
N ASP A 40 -29.37 18.40 9.14
CA ASP A 40 -29.77 17.43 8.12
C ASP A 40 -28.62 16.50 7.73
N THR A 41 -28.96 15.26 7.38
CA THR A 41 -27.99 14.24 6.96
C THR A 41 -27.17 14.74 5.77
N GLU A 42 -27.79 15.43 4.81
CA GLU A 42 -27.11 15.98 3.64
C GLU A 42 -26.10 17.06 4.01
N THR A 43 -26.45 17.96 4.94
CA THR A 43 -25.55 19.02 5.42
C THR A 43 -24.33 18.42 6.13
N ALA A 44 -24.54 17.44 7.01
CA ALA A 44 -23.46 16.76 7.70
C ALA A 44 -22.56 15.94 6.75
N LYS A 45 -23.17 15.27 5.77
CA LYS A 45 -22.45 14.51 4.74
C LYS A 45 -21.62 15.42 3.85
N ALA A 46 -22.20 16.50 3.32
CA ALA A 46 -21.46 17.47 2.51
C ALA A 46 -20.29 18.10 3.28
N PHE A 47 -20.47 18.35 4.59
CA PHE A 47 -19.39 18.82 5.44
C PHE A 47 -18.27 17.77 5.58
N ALA A 48 -18.60 16.50 5.83
CA ALA A 48 -17.63 15.42 5.90
C ALA A 48 -16.88 15.20 4.58
N ASP A 49 -17.62 15.22 3.46
CA ASP A 49 -17.09 15.10 2.10
C ASP A 49 -16.11 16.24 1.79
N SER A 50 -16.41 17.48 2.22
CA SER A 50 -15.50 18.63 2.06
C SER A 50 -14.17 18.48 2.79
N LEU A 51 -14.13 17.63 3.82
CA LEU A 51 -12.95 17.31 4.61
C LEU A 51 -12.28 15.98 4.18
N GLY A 52 -12.91 15.24 3.26
CA GLY A 52 -12.48 13.90 2.85
C GLY A 52 -12.53 12.86 3.98
N ILE A 53 -13.42 13.02 4.95
CA ILE A 53 -13.61 12.07 6.05
C ILE A 53 -14.92 11.28 5.86
N PRO A 54 -14.98 9.98 6.21
CA PRO A 54 -16.22 9.24 6.14
C PRO A 54 -17.25 9.78 7.14
N PHE A 55 -18.53 9.56 6.85
CA PHE A 55 -19.65 9.99 7.70
C PHE A 55 -20.65 8.85 7.89
N ILE A 56 -21.08 8.63 9.14
CA ILE A 56 -22.09 7.63 9.52
C ILE A 56 -23.04 8.25 10.55
N GLU A 57 -24.35 8.09 10.36
CA GLU A 57 -25.34 8.39 11.40
C GLU A 57 -25.60 7.14 12.24
N THR A 58 -25.64 7.31 13.56
CA THR A 58 -25.80 6.21 14.51
C THR A 58 -26.88 6.51 15.54
N SER A 59 -27.47 5.45 16.10
CA SER A 59 -28.24 5.52 17.34
C SER A 59 -27.69 4.49 18.31
N ALA A 60 -27.02 4.96 19.36
CA ALA A 60 -26.60 4.07 20.45
C ALA A 60 -27.80 3.45 21.19
N LYS A 61 -28.94 4.14 21.22
CA LYS A 61 -30.16 3.69 21.90
C LYS A 61 -30.84 2.57 21.13
N GLU A 62 -31.04 2.78 19.83
CA GLU A 62 -31.72 1.83 18.94
C GLU A 62 -30.73 0.85 18.27
N SER A 63 -29.45 0.91 18.62
CA SER A 63 -28.36 0.10 18.06
C SER A 63 -28.24 0.21 16.53
N ILE A 64 -28.50 1.40 15.97
CA ILE A 64 -28.41 1.68 14.52
C ILE A 64 -26.97 2.08 14.17
N ASN A 65 -26.38 1.38 13.20
CA ASN A 65 -25.06 1.65 12.60
C ASN A 65 -23.87 1.75 13.57
N VAL A 66 -24.04 1.34 14.83
CA VAL A 66 -22.96 1.37 15.83
C VAL A 66 -21.83 0.45 15.39
N GLU A 67 -22.14 -0.80 15.01
CA GLU A 67 -21.18 -1.76 14.50
C GLU A 67 -20.49 -1.27 13.21
N GLU A 68 -21.26 -0.70 12.29
CA GLU A 68 -20.73 -0.16 11.02
C GLU A 68 -19.71 0.96 11.25
N ALA A 69 -19.96 1.84 12.23
CA ALA A 69 -19.01 2.88 12.62
C ALA A 69 -17.69 2.28 13.14
N PHE A 70 -17.75 1.23 13.97
CA PHE A 70 -16.56 0.53 14.45
C PHE A 70 -15.82 -0.19 13.33
N LEU A 71 -16.52 -0.87 12.43
CA LEU A 71 -15.92 -1.59 11.31
C LEU A 71 -15.25 -0.64 10.31
N THR A 72 -15.88 0.50 10.02
CA THR A 72 -15.32 1.54 9.15
C THR A 72 -14.01 2.09 9.71
N MET A 73 -13.99 2.46 10.99
CA MET A 73 -12.76 2.92 11.63
C MET A 73 -11.68 1.83 11.67
N SER A 74 -12.07 0.59 12.00
CA SER A 74 -11.14 -0.54 12.06
C SER A 74 -10.50 -0.84 10.70
N SER A 75 -11.27 -0.73 9.62
CA SER A 75 -10.79 -0.88 8.25
C SER A 75 -9.76 0.19 7.90
N GLU A 76 -10.04 1.47 8.20
CA GLU A 76 -9.11 2.57 7.95
C GLU A 76 -7.81 2.44 8.75
N ILE A 77 -7.89 2.01 10.01
CA ILE A 77 -6.71 1.74 10.83
C ILE A 77 -5.89 0.58 10.23
N LYS A 78 -6.54 -0.53 9.83
CA LYS A 78 -5.84 -1.68 9.22
C LYS A 78 -5.16 -1.37 7.90
N LYS A 79 -5.66 -0.39 7.12
CA LYS A 79 -5.00 0.07 5.90
C LYS A 79 -3.67 0.78 6.18
N ARG A 80 -3.53 1.42 7.34
CA ARG A 80 -2.36 2.25 7.71
C ARG A 80 -1.40 1.56 8.66
N TYR A 81 -1.91 0.64 9.47
CA TYR A 81 -1.17 -0.06 10.52
C TYR A 81 -1.37 -1.55 10.44
N CYS A 82 -0.31 -2.31 10.70
CA CYS A 82 -0.35 -3.73 10.95
C CYS A 82 -0.62 -3.98 12.44
N PRO A 83 -1.80 -4.52 12.82
CA PRO A 83 -2.09 -4.86 14.20
C PRO A 83 -1.36 -6.15 14.60
N VAL A 84 -0.64 -6.12 15.72
CA VAL A 84 -0.05 -7.31 16.33
C VAL A 84 -0.38 -7.29 17.82
N GLY A 85 -1.33 -8.16 18.21
CA GLY A 85 -1.88 -8.17 19.56
C GLY A 85 -2.52 -6.83 19.93
N ARG A 86 -1.93 -6.13 20.91
CA ARG A 86 -2.39 -4.82 21.42
C ARG A 86 -1.62 -3.64 20.85
N SER A 87 -0.76 -3.89 19.87
CA SER A 87 0.10 -2.88 19.26
C SER A 87 -0.25 -2.67 17.79
N PHE A 88 0.00 -1.45 17.32
CA PHE A 88 -0.20 -1.04 15.92
C PHE A 88 1.13 -0.56 15.36
N TYR A 89 1.62 -1.22 14.32
CA TYR A 89 2.90 -0.92 13.69
C TYR A 89 2.72 -0.36 12.29
N SER A 90 3.61 0.52 11.84
CA SER A 90 3.58 0.99 10.46
C SER A 90 5.00 1.16 9.92
N PRO A 91 5.26 0.76 8.66
CA PRO A 91 6.54 0.95 8.02
C PRO A 91 6.87 2.44 7.80
N ASN A 92 5.85 3.29 7.86
CA ASN A 92 5.95 4.74 7.66
C ASN A 92 6.03 5.50 9.00
N LEU A 93 5.99 4.80 10.13
CA LEU A 93 6.11 5.40 11.46
C LEU A 93 7.57 5.39 11.90
N GLY A 94 8.25 6.53 11.76
CA GLY A 94 9.66 6.68 12.09
C GLY A 94 10.60 6.05 11.06
N ARG A 95 11.88 5.93 11.42
CA ARG A 95 12.91 5.36 10.54
C ARG A 95 12.95 3.83 10.71
N ARG A 96 12.82 3.10 9.60
CA ARG A 96 13.06 1.65 9.58
C ARG A 96 14.53 1.36 9.84
N GLN A 97 14.82 0.34 10.65
CA GLN A 97 16.17 -0.17 10.83
C GLN A 97 16.22 -1.60 10.32
N GLN A 98 17.16 -1.90 9.44
CA GLN A 98 17.43 -3.28 9.08
C GLN A 98 18.07 -4.00 10.28
N LEU A 99 17.54 -5.18 10.58
CA LEU A 99 18.09 -6.11 11.56
C LEU A 99 19.05 -7.13 10.90
N GLY A 100 19.06 -7.20 9.57
CA GLY A 100 19.78 -8.21 8.79
C GLY A 100 18.89 -9.41 8.45
N GLU A 101 19.38 -10.30 7.58
CA GLU A 101 18.70 -11.55 7.19
C GLU A 101 17.25 -11.35 6.69
N GLY A 102 16.99 -10.26 5.96
CA GLY A 102 15.66 -9.92 5.45
C GLY A 102 14.66 -9.45 6.51
N LEU A 103 15.12 -9.02 7.69
CA LEU A 103 14.29 -8.44 8.74
C LEU A 103 14.50 -6.93 8.88
N GLU A 104 13.41 -6.20 9.09
CA GLU A 104 13.40 -4.78 9.42
C GLU A 104 12.57 -4.48 10.67
N THR A 105 12.91 -3.42 11.40
CA THR A 105 12.11 -2.95 12.53
C THR A 105 11.05 -1.96 12.06
N TRP A 106 9.81 -2.18 12.50
CA TRP A 106 8.76 -1.17 12.39
C TRP A 106 8.45 -0.63 13.78
N ARG A 107 8.28 0.69 13.86
CA ARG A 107 7.78 1.32 15.09
C ARG A 107 6.27 1.31 15.10
N GLY A 108 5.74 1.42 16.31
CA GLY A 108 4.33 1.36 16.60
C GLY A 108 4.00 1.96 17.95
N PHE A 109 2.76 1.80 18.33
CA PHE A 109 2.28 2.12 19.66
C PHE A 109 1.52 0.93 20.23
N TYR A 110 1.82 0.60 21.47
CA TYR A 110 1.01 -0.29 22.29
C TYR A 110 -0.13 0.51 22.89
N GLN A 111 -1.33 -0.07 22.94
CA GLN A 111 -2.44 0.53 23.68
C GLN A 111 -3.21 -0.48 24.54
N SER A 112 -3.68 -0.03 25.70
CA SER A 112 -4.68 -0.77 26.49
C SER A 112 -5.56 0.14 27.31
N ILE A 113 -6.85 -0.16 27.34
CA ILE A 113 -7.84 0.49 28.22
C ILE A 113 -8.14 -0.46 29.38
N ARG A 114 -8.17 0.07 30.61
CA ARG A 114 -8.47 -0.68 31.83
C ARG A 114 -9.54 0.03 32.67
N PRO A 115 -10.60 -0.68 33.10
CA PRO A 115 -11.50 -0.17 34.12
C PRO A 115 -10.77 -0.03 35.46
N THR A 116 -11.02 1.08 36.16
CA THR A 116 -10.48 1.37 37.49
C THR A 116 -11.59 1.94 38.37
N GLN A 117 -11.34 2.05 39.68
CA GLN A 117 -12.29 2.69 40.61
C GLN A 117 -12.55 4.17 40.27
N MET A 118 -11.65 4.82 39.53
CA MET A 118 -11.75 6.21 39.09
C MET A 118 -12.26 6.35 37.65
N GLY A 119 -12.80 5.27 37.06
CA GLY A 119 -13.22 5.23 35.66
C GLY A 119 -12.21 4.52 34.75
N LEU A 120 -12.22 4.86 33.46
CA LEU A 120 -11.36 4.20 32.47
C LEU A 120 -9.96 4.82 32.46
N SER A 121 -8.93 3.97 32.48
CA SER A 121 -7.53 4.37 32.30
C SER A 121 -7.02 3.88 30.94
N LEU A 122 -6.38 4.77 30.19
CA LEU A 122 -5.75 4.46 28.90
C LEU A 122 -4.23 4.48 29.07
N ASN A 123 -3.58 3.37 28.72
CA ASN A 123 -2.13 3.27 28.62
C ASN A 123 -1.75 3.26 27.13
N ILE A 124 -0.84 4.16 26.74
CA ILE A 124 -0.24 4.24 25.42
C ILE A 124 1.27 4.29 25.60
N ASP A 125 2.01 3.44 24.89
CA ASP A 125 3.47 3.44 24.90
C ASP A 125 4.04 3.23 23.49
N MET A 126 5.26 3.71 23.24
CA MET A 126 5.99 3.42 22.01
C MET A 126 6.40 1.95 21.97
N SER A 127 6.23 1.31 20.82
CA SER A 127 6.66 -0.07 20.61
C SER A 127 7.47 -0.19 19.32
N SER A 128 8.29 -1.23 19.22
CA SER A 128 8.99 -1.60 18.00
C SER A 128 9.06 -3.12 17.91
N THR A 129 8.85 -3.68 16.73
CA THR A 129 8.96 -5.13 16.50
C THR A 129 9.53 -5.41 15.11
N ALA A 130 9.97 -6.64 14.89
CA ALA A 130 10.56 -7.08 13.62
C ALA A 130 9.45 -7.50 12.63
N PHE A 131 9.63 -7.11 11.38
CA PHE A 131 8.84 -7.51 10.23
C PHE A 131 9.76 -7.99 9.11
N ILE A 132 9.22 -8.75 8.16
CA ILE A 132 9.95 -9.17 6.96
C ILE A 132 10.10 -7.96 6.04
N GLU A 133 11.33 -7.69 5.61
CA GLU A 133 11.63 -6.64 4.65
C GLU A 133 11.09 -7.03 3.26
N PRO A 134 10.36 -6.13 2.57
CA PRO A 134 9.98 -6.35 1.19
C PRO A 134 11.21 -6.24 0.29
N LEU A 135 11.83 -7.39 0.00
CA LEU A 135 13.06 -7.51 -0.77
C LEU A 135 12.81 -8.39 -2.02
N PRO A 136 13.28 -8.01 -3.22
CA PRO A 136 13.22 -8.88 -4.39
C PRO A 136 13.87 -10.24 -4.08
N VAL A 137 13.27 -11.33 -4.56
CA VAL A 137 13.76 -12.71 -4.28
C VAL A 137 15.23 -12.87 -4.66
N ILE A 138 15.65 -12.25 -5.77
CA ILE A 138 17.05 -12.29 -6.21
C ILE A 138 17.99 -11.63 -5.20
N ASP A 139 17.62 -10.47 -4.66
CA ASP A 139 18.41 -9.74 -3.67
C ASP A 139 18.41 -10.47 -2.33
N PHE A 140 17.29 -11.08 -1.96
CA PHE A 140 17.19 -11.95 -0.79
C PHE A 140 18.15 -13.13 -0.88
N VAL A 141 18.20 -13.81 -2.03
CA VAL A 141 19.13 -14.93 -2.26
C VAL A 141 20.58 -14.47 -2.25
N ILE A 142 20.90 -13.30 -2.81
CA ILE A 142 22.24 -12.70 -2.74
C ILE A 142 22.67 -12.48 -1.29
N GLN A 143 21.79 -11.88 -0.48
CA GLN A 143 22.05 -11.64 0.94
C GLN A 143 22.22 -12.94 1.71
N LEU A 144 21.30 -13.90 1.55
CA LEU A 144 21.32 -15.18 2.25
C LEU A 144 22.57 -16.02 1.92
N LEU A 145 22.98 -16.04 0.65
CA LEU A 145 24.15 -16.80 0.21
C LEU A 145 25.46 -16.03 0.40
N ASN A 146 25.39 -14.74 0.77
CA ASN A 146 26.52 -13.81 0.79
C ASN A 146 27.37 -13.90 -0.48
N ARG A 147 26.70 -14.00 -1.64
CA ARG A 147 27.32 -14.19 -2.94
C ARG A 147 26.65 -13.31 -3.98
N ASP A 148 27.48 -12.53 -4.67
CA ASP A 148 27.00 -11.77 -5.81
C ASP A 148 26.77 -12.71 -7.00
N ILE A 149 25.50 -12.93 -7.33
CA ILE A 149 25.06 -13.75 -8.45
C ILE A 149 24.93 -12.93 -9.76
N SER A 150 25.17 -11.61 -9.70
CA SER A 150 25.17 -10.74 -10.89
C SER A 150 26.50 -10.80 -11.67
N VAL A 151 27.54 -11.37 -11.08
CA VAL A 151 28.93 -11.23 -11.57
C VAL A 151 29.21 -12.00 -12.85
N ARG A 152 28.39 -13.00 -13.23
CA ARG A 152 28.49 -13.64 -14.54
C ARG A 152 27.27 -14.49 -14.86
N PRO A 153 26.56 -14.22 -15.98
CA PRO A 153 25.59 -15.18 -16.48
C PRO A 153 26.30 -16.47 -16.87
N LEU A 154 25.73 -17.61 -16.48
CA LEU A 154 26.19 -18.92 -16.91
C LEU A 154 26.10 -19.02 -18.44
N SER A 155 27.07 -19.67 -19.08
CA SER A 155 26.97 -20.03 -20.50
C SER A 155 25.82 -21.03 -20.70
N ASP A 156 25.24 -21.10 -21.91
CA ASP A 156 24.15 -22.05 -22.18
C ASP A 156 24.55 -23.51 -21.89
N SER A 157 25.80 -23.89 -22.18
CA SER A 157 26.35 -25.20 -21.84
C SER A 157 26.38 -25.43 -20.32
N ASP A 158 26.80 -24.44 -19.54
CA ASP A 158 26.88 -24.58 -18.08
C ASP A 158 25.48 -24.62 -17.45
N ARG A 159 24.53 -23.85 -17.99
CA ARG A 159 23.12 -23.89 -17.56
C ARG A 159 22.53 -25.28 -17.71
N VAL A 160 22.66 -25.89 -18.89
CA VAL A 160 22.13 -27.24 -19.16
C VAL A 160 22.80 -28.27 -18.24
N LYS A 161 24.13 -28.20 -18.07
CA LYS A 161 24.85 -29.09 -17.14
C LYS A 161 24.35 -28.96 -15.70
N THR A 162 24.14 -27.74 -15.21
CA THR A 162 23.64 -27.49 -13.86
C THR A 162 22.22 -28.03 -13.67
N VAL A 163 21.33 -27.83 -14.66
CA VAL A 163 19.95 -28.34 -14.60
C VAL A 163 19.92 -29.86 -14.51
N HIS A 164 20.69 -30.55 -15.36
CA HIS A 164 20.80 -32.01 -15.30
C HIS A 164 21.44 -32.49 -13.99
N HIS A 165 22.54 -31.87 -13.56
CA HIS A 165 23.29 -32.30 -12.38
C HIS A 165 22.45 -32.24 -11.11
N ASN A 166 21.63 -31.19 -10.97
CA ASN A 166 20.81 -30.97 -9.79
C ASN A 166 19.46 -31.67 -9.85
N ALA A 167 19.11 -32.34 -10.96
CA ALA A 167 17.86 -33.07 -11.15
C ALA A 167 16.61 -32.28 -10.71
N TYR A 168 16.53 -30.99 -11.04
CA TYR A 168 15.48 -30.09 -10.55
C TYR A 168 14.05 -30.52 -10.90
N PHE A 169 13.87 -31.39 -11.89
CA PHE A 169 12.58 -31.97 -12.24
C PHE A 169 12.03 -32.91 -11.15
N GLU A 170 12.91 -33.49 -10.33
CA GLU A 170 12.60 -34.33 -9.16
C GLU A 170 12.63 -33.55 -7.84
N ASP A 171 12.93 -32.24 -7.87
CA ASP A 171 13.04 -31.44 -6.65
C ASP A 171 11.66 -31.31 -5.97
N PRO A 172 11.50 -31.82 -4.73
CA PRO A 172 10.21 -31.85 -4.05
C PRO A 172 9.68 -30.45 -3.74
N TYR A 173 10.57 -29.47 -3.51
CA TYR A 173 10.18 -28.09 -3.25
C TYR A 173 9.74 -27.41 -4.55
N ALA A 174 10.46 -27.60 -5.65
CA ALA A 174 10.06 -27.06 -6.96
C ALA A 174 8.66 -27.56 -7.35
N GLN A 175 8.37 -28.84 -7.10
CA GLN A 175 7.05 -29.42 -7.35
C GLN A 175 5.97 -28.83 -6.42
N GLU A 176 6.25 -28.65 -5.12
CA GLU A 176 5.32 -28.04 -4.16
C GLU A 176 4.90 -26.63 -4.57
N PHE A 177 5.85 -25.82 -5.03
CA PHE A 177 5.59 -24.45 -5.50
C PHE A 177 5.14 -24.37 -6.96
N GLY A 178 4.94 -25.52 -7.65
CA GLY A 178 4.51 -25.57 -9.05
C GLY A 178 5.55 -25.04 -10.05
N ILE A 179 6.82 -24.94 -9.64
CA ILE A 179 7.94 -24.50 -10.46
C ILE A 179 8.39 -25.68 -11.34
N LYS A 180 8.42 -25.46 -12.65
CA LYS A 180 8.90 -26.44 -13.64
C LYS A 180 10.20 -25.94 -14.25
N ILE A 181 11.24 -26.75 -14.14
CA ILE A 181 12.57 -26.45 -14.69
C ILE A 181 12.80 -27.39 -15.87
N ASP A 182 13.01 -26.82 -17.06
CA ASP A 182 13.25 -27.52 -18.32
C ASP A 182 14.61 -27.10 -18.88
N GLU A 183 15.25 -27.98 -19.64
CA GLU A 183 16.51 -27.70 -20.34
C GLU A 183 16.30 -26.72 -21.51
N ARG A 184 15.08 -26.65 -22.02
CA ARG A 184 14.69 -25.75 -23.11
C ARG A 184 14.24 -24.41 -22.55
N LEU A 185 14.61 -23.34 -23.25
CA LEU A 185 14.11 -22.00 -22.93
C LEU A 185 12.58 -21.99 -22.98
N ALA A 186 11.97 -21.36 -21.98
CA ALA A 186 10.52 -21.20 -21.93
C ALA A 186 10.06 -20.39 -23.16
N SER A 187 9.16 -20.98 -23.95
CA SER A 187 8.47 -20.25 -25.02
C SER A 187 7.36 -19.43 -24.39
N VAL A 188 7.47 -18.11 -24.50
CA VAL A 188 6.45 -17.17 -24.01
C VAL A 188 5.81 -16.47 -25.19
N GLU A 189 4.48 -16.38 -25.19
CA GLU A 189 3.76 -15.56 -26.17
C GLU A 189 4.10 -14.09 -25.93
N ALA A 190 4.90 -13.51 -26.81
CA ALA A 190 5.24 -12.09 -26.75
C ALA A 190 4.23 -11.26 -27.55
N ARG A 191 3.72 -10.20 -26.96
CA ARG A 191 2.97 -9.19 -27.72
C ARG A 191 3.97 -8.33 -28.51
N VAL A 192 3.88 -8.39 -29.83
CA VAL A 192 4.53 -7.40 -30.69
C VAL A 192 3.76 -6.09 -30.53
N LEU A 193 4.36 -5.13 -29.83
CA LEU A 193 3.76 -3.80 -29.72
C LEU A 193 3.85 -3.11 -31.09
N PRO A 194 2.78 -2.42 -31.55
CA PRO A 194 2.88 -1.59 -32.73
C PRO A 194 3.98 -0.55 -32.49
N PRO A 195 4.79 -0.22 -33.52
CA PRO A 195 5.84 0.76 -33.36
C PRO A 195 5.24 2.09 -32.88
N PRO A 196 5.90 2.80 -31.95
CA PRO A 196 5.42 4.09 -31.47
C PRO A 196 5.33 5.08 -32.65
N ARG A 197 4.59 6.17 -32.51
CA ARG A 197 4.63 7.30 -33.46
C ARG A 197 5.73 8.26 -33.05
N LEU A 198 6.54 8.74 -34.00
CA LEU A 198 7.48 9.83 -33.74
C LEU A 198 6.87 11.16 -34.18
N LYS A 199 6.81 12.11 -33.25
CA LYS A 199 6.40 13.49 -33.49
C LYS A 199 7.64 14.38 -33.65
N TYR A 200 7.71 15.14 -34.72
CA TYR A 200 8.80 16.07 -35.04
C TYR A 200 8.35 17.52 -34.87
N HIS A 201 9.31 18.45 -34.84
CA HIS A 201 9.05 19.88 -34.65
C HIS A 201 8.14 20.45 -35.75
N ASP A 202 7.27 21.40 -35.39
CA ASP A 202 6.23 21.96 -36.26
C ASP A 202 6.73 22.70 -37.51
N SER A 203 8.04 23.00 -37.57
CA SER A 203 8.71 23.64 -38.71
C SER A 203 9.15 22.66 -39.81
N GLY A 204 9.11 21.34 -39.55
CA GLY A 204 9.39 20.30 -40.53
C GLY A 204 8.20 20.03 -41.45
N ARG A 205 8.47 19.54 -42.67
CA ARG A 205 7.42 19.23 -43.68
C ARG A 205 6.51 18.07 -43.25
N GLU A 206 7.02 17.14 -42.45
CA GLU A 206 6.27 16.02 -41.86
C GLU A 206 6.37 16.06 -40.33
N LYS A 207 5.23 16.22 -39.67
CA LYS A 207 5.13 16.41 -38.21
C LYS A 207 4.97 15.10 -37.43
N ASP A 208 4.45 14.07 -38.08
CA ASP A 208 4.26 12.73 -37.53
C ASP A 208 4.75 11.70 -38.52
N VAL A 209 5.54 10.74 -38.06
CA VAL A 209 5.90 9.58 -38.88
C VAL A 209 5.62 8.27 -38.14
N LEU A 210 5.19 7.29 -38.92
CA LEU A 210 5.14 5.88 -38.59
C LEU A 210 6.23 5.16 -39.38
N PRO A 211 6.89 4.13 -38.84
CA PRO A 211 7.90 3.41 -39.58
C PRO A 211 7.25 2.65 -40.73
N ARG A 212 7.97 2.56 -41.85
CA ARG A 212 7.58 1.72 -42.99
C ARG A 212 8.49 0.50 -43.00
N VAL A 213 7.92 -0.69 -42.99
CA VAL A 213 8.68 -1.96 -42.97
C VAL A 213 9.64 -2.05 -41.76
N GLY A 214 9.20 -1.57 -40.59
CA GLY A 214 10.01 -1.58 -39.36
C GLY A 214 11.16 -0.57 -39.32
N GLN A 215 11.30 0.30 -40.33
CA GLN A 215 12.35 1.30 -40.39
C GLN A 215 11.81 2.72 -40.30
N TRP A 216 12.52 3.55 -39.54
CA TRP A 216 12.28 4.98 -39.40
C TRP A 216 13.05 5.74 -40.46
N ASN A 217 12.35 6.30 -41.45
CA ASN A 217 12.99 7.20 -42.40
C ASN A 217 13.20 8.57 -41.74
N MET A 218 14.46 9.00 -41.56
CA MET A 218 14.83 10.26 -40.88
C MET A 218 15.19 11.39 -41.86
N MET A 219 15.11 11.15 -43.17
CA MET A 219 15.49 12.16 -44.16
C MET A 219 14.56 13.39 -44.09
N ASN A 220 15.15 14.59 -44.08
CA ASN A 220 14.49 15.90 -44.01
C ASN A 220 13.69 16.18 -42.71
N LYS A 221 14.05 15.53 -41.60
CA LYS A 221 13.39 15.73 -40.31
C LYS A 221 14.31 16.42 -39.31
N SER A 222 13.82 17.51 -38.72
CA SER A 222 14.50 18.24 -37.65
C SER A 222 14.10 17.64 -36.29
N ALA A 223 15.06 17.03 -35.60
CA ALA A 223 14.91 16.63 -34.20
C ALA A 223 15.27 17.81 -33.29
N THR A 224 14.48 18.04 -32.24
CA THR A 224 14.85 18.96 -31.15
C THR A 224 15.64 18.18 -30.11
N TYR A 225 16.69 18.78 -29.54
CA TYR A 225 17.29 18.32 -28.28
C TYR A 225 16.39 18.68 -27.10
#